data_AF-A0A8I2DEJ9-F1
#
_entry.id   AF-A0A8I2DEJ9-F1
#
_cell.length_a   1.000
_cell.length_b   1.000
_cell.length_c   1.000
_cell.angle_alpha   90.00
_cell.angle_beta   90.00
_cell.angle_gamma   90.00
#
_symmetry.space_group_name_H-M   'P 1'
#
loop_
_entity.id
_entity.type
_entity.pdbx_description
1 polymer ?
#
loop_
_entity_poly.entity_id
_entity_poly.type
_entity_poly.pdbx_seq_one_letter_code
_entity_poly.pdbx_strand_id
1 'polypeptide(L)'
;MSITSFVKRIQDITRNDAGVNGDAQRIEQMSWLLFLKIYDSREMVWELEEDEYESIIPEELKWRNWAHAQNGERVLTGDELLDFVNNKLFKELKELEITSIMPIRKTIVKSAFEDANNYMKNGVLLRQVINVIDEVDFNSPEDRHSFNDIYEKILKDIQNAGNSGEFYTPRAATDFIAEV
;
A
#
# COMPACT_ATOMS: atom_id res chain seq x y z
N MET A 1 13.52 10.82 5.02
CA MET A 1 14.00 9.55 5.63
C MET A 1 14.72 8.74 4.56
N SER A 2 15.73 7.91 4.86
CA SER A 2 16.30 7.05 3.82
C SER A 2 15.36 5.87 3.53
N ILE A 3 15.15 5.54 2.26
CA ILE A 3 14.33 4.39 1.79
C ILE A 3 14.77 3.06 2.39
N THR A 4 16.08 2.87 2.55
CA THR A 4 16.61 1.66 3.20
C THR A 4 16.20 1.59 4.67
N SER A 5 16.10 2.73 5.36
CA SER A 5 15.58 2.77 6.73
C SER A 5 14.07 2.56 6.80
N PHE A 6 13.32 2.97 5.78
CA PHE A 6 11.88 2.74 5.68
C PHE A 6 11.53 1.25 5.57
N VAL A 7 12.06 0.58 4.54
CA VAL A 7 11.80 -0.86 4.31
C VAL A 7 12.25 -1.70 5.51
N LYS A 8 13.42 -1.38 6.07
CA LYS A 8 13.95 -2.06 7.25
C LYS A 8 13.04 -1.90 8.48
N ARG A 9 12.49 -0.70 8.73
CA ARG A 9 11.55 -0.49 9.85
C ARG A 9 10.30 -1.36 9.70
N ILE A 10 9.73 -1.44 8.51
CA ILE A 10 8.56 -2.29 8.26
C ILE A 10 8.91 -3.78 8.44
N GLN A 11 10.06 -4.22 7.92
CA GLN A 11 10.56 -5.59 8.11
C GLN A 11 10.76 -5.92 9.60
N ASP A 12 11.37 -5.01 10.36
CA ASP A 12 11.63 -5.19 11.80
C ASP A 12 10.31 -5.29 12.59
N ILE A 13 9.28 -4.51 12.23
CA ILE A 13 7.96 -4.60 12.87
C ILE A 13 7.25 -5.91 12.49
N THR A 14 7.13 -6.20 11.19
CA THR A 14 6.39 -7.36 10.68
C THR A 14 6.98 -8.69 11.12
N ARG A 15 8.31 -8.77 11.34
CA ARG A 15 8.97 -9.96 11.89
C ARG A 15 8.48 -10.37 13.28
N ASN A 16 7.90 -9.44 14.04
CA ASN A 16 7.33 -9.72 15.36
C ASN A 16 5.86 -10.18 15.29
N ASP A 17 5.24 -10.18 14.11
CA ASP A 17 3.86 -10.63 13.92
C ASP A 17 3.80 -12.10 13.51
N ALA A 18 3.06 -12.91 14.27
CA ALA A 18 2.94 -14.34 14.02
C ALA A 18 2.23 -14.69 12.70
N GLY A 19 1.48 -13.73 12.13
CA GLY A 19 0.79 -13.88 10.86
C GLY A 19 1.67 -13.72 9.63
N VAL A 20 2.86 -13.11 9.77
CA VAL A 20 3.74 -12.80 8.65
C VAL A 20 4.99 -13.68 8.69
N ASN A 21 4.95 -14.74 7.90
CA ASN A 21 6.00 -15.74 7.75
C ASN A 21 6.64 -15.67 6.35
N GLY A 22 7.87 -15.17 6.30
CA GLY A 22 8.65 -15.05 5.07
C GLY A 22 8.44 -13.73 4.33
N ASP A 23 9.23 -13.53 3.29
CA ASP A 23 9.25 -12.26 2.55
C ASP A 23 8.01 -12.08 1.68
N ALA A 24 7.49 -13.13 1.03
CA ALA A 24 6.30 -13.01 0.19
C ALA A 24 5.11 -12.38 0.95
N GLN A 25 4.82 -12.84 2.17
CA GLN A 25 3.77 -12.28 3.00
C GLN A 25 4.08 -10.86 3.47
N ARG A 26 5.35 -10.53 3.74
CA ARG A 26 5.77 -9.14 4.03
C ARG A 26 5.53 -8.23 2.84
N ILE A 27 5.89 -8.67 1.65
CA ILE A 27 5.66 -7.93 0.41
C ILE A 27 4.17 -7.72 0.20
N GLU A 28 3.34 -8.77 0.29
CA GLU A 28 1.89 -8.60 0.12
C GLU A 28 1.30 -7.64 1.17
N GLN A 29 1.75 -7.75 2.43
CA GLN A 29 1.35 -6.84 3.51
C GLN A 29 1.73 -5.39 3.21
N MET A 30 2.92 -5.14 2.64
CA MET A 30 3.35 -3.80 2.26
C MET A 30 2.60 -3.29 1.03
N SER A 31 2.33 -4.15 0.05
CA SER A 31 1.76 -3.78 -1.24
C SER A 31 0.39 -3.12 -1.10
N TRP A 32 -0.55 -3.71 -0.36
CA TRP A 32 -1.89 -3.14 -0.23
C TRP A 32 -1.91 -1.84 0.60
N LEU A 33 -1.03 -1.74 1.62
CA LEU A 33 -0.90 -0.53 2.43
C LEU A 33 -0.34 0.63 1.61
N LEU A 34 0.75 0.38 0.89
CA LEU A 34 1.36 1.36 -0.01
C LEU A 34 0.39 1.76 -1.12
N PHE A 35 -0.33 0.80 -1.69
CA PHE A 35 -1.36 1.07 -2.70
C PHE A 35 -2.39 2.07 -2.17
N LEU A 36 -2.99 1.84 -1.00
CA LEU A 36 -4.00 2.75 -0.44
C LEU A 36 -3.44 4.15 -0.15
N LYS A 37 -2.24 4.25 0.43
CA LYS A 37 -1.61 5.54 0.72
C LYS A 37 -1.32 6.34 -0.56
N ILE A 38 -0.82 5.67 -1.59
CA ILE A 38 -0.52 6.29 -2.88
C ILE A 38 -1.81 6.68 -3.59
N TYR A 39 -2.81 5.79 -3.59
CA TYR A 39 -4.10 6.06 -4.19
C TYR A 39 -4.74 7.29 -3.56
N ASP A 40 -4.81 7.35 -2.23
CA ASP A 40 -5.34 8.48 -1.47
C ASP A 40 -4.63 9.80 -1.78
N SER A 41 -3.30 9.76 -1.95
CA SER A 41 -2.49 10.91 -2.36
C SER A 41 -2.84 11.38 -3.78
N ARG A 42 -3.08 10.45 -4.71
CA ARG A 42 -3.54 10.75 -6.08
C ARG A 42 -4.96 11.26 -6.11
N GLU A 43 -5.84 10.72 -5.27
CA GLU A 43 -7.21 11.21 -5.12
C GLU A 43 -7.24 12.65 -4.67
N MET A 44 -6.41 13.07 -3.71
CA MET A 44 -6.34 14.49 -3.31
C MET A 44 -6.02 15.40 -4.50
N VAL A 45 -5.15 14.96 -5.42
CA VAL A 45 -4.82 15.73 -6.62
C VAL A 45 -6.01 15.78 -7.58
N TRP A 46 -6.65 14.65 -7.84
CA TRP A 46 -7.82 14.59 -8.73
C TRP A 46 -9.02 15.37 -8.19
N GLU A 47 -9.29 15.28 -6.88
CA GLU A 47 -10.33 16.05 -6.19
C GLU A 47 -10.09 17.58 -6.30
N LEU A 48 -8.84 18.02 -6.52
CA LEU A 48 -8.49 19.43 -6.71
C LEU A 48 -8.46 19.86 -8.19
N GLU A 49 -8.03 18.99 -9.09
CA GLU A 49 -7.81 19.30 -10.51
C GLU A 49 -9.02 19.00 -11.39
N GLU A 50 -9.91 18.11 -10.98
CA GLU A 50 -11.05 17.62 -11.75
C GLU A 50 -12.37 17.87 -11.00
N ASP A 51 -13.12 18.89 -11.41
CA ASP A 51 -14.37 19.33 -10.74
C ASP A 51 -15.43 18.22 -10.58
N GLU A 52 -15.47 17.26 -11.51
CA GLU A 52 -16.43 16.14 -11.52
C GLU A 52 -15.82 14.82 -11.02
N TYR A 53 -14.66 14.87 -10.35
CA TYR A 53 -14.04 13.66 -9.81
C TYR A 53 -14.88 13.06 -8.67
N GLU A 54 -15.21 11.78 -8.84
CA GLU A 54 -15.86 10.98 -7.81
C GLU A 54 -14.95 9.79 -7.47
N SER A 55 -14.57 9.69 -6.19
CA SER A 55 -13.84 8.54 -5.65
C SER A 55 -14.61 7.23 -5.87
N ILE A 56 -13.90 6.15 -6.17
CA ILE A 56 -14.48 4.80 -6.08
C ILE A 56 -14.37 4.22 -4.66
N ILE A 57 -13.47 4.74 -3.84
CA ILE A 57 -13.27 4.33 -2.45
C ILE A 57 -14.26 5.10 -1.56
N PRO A 58 -15.11 4.41 -0.79
CA PRO A 58 -15.97 5.05 0.20
C PRO A 58 -15.18 5.93 1.17
N GLU A 59 -15.77 7.03 1.62
CA GLU A 59 -15.06 8.06 2.38
C GLU A 59 -14.38 7.47 3.62
N GLU A 60 -15.05 6.64 4.42
CA GLU A 60 -14.46 6.02 5.61
C GLU A 60 -13.27 5.08 5.34
N LEU A 61 -13.09 4.62 4.09
CA LEU A 61 -12.05 3.68 3.69
C LEU A 61 -10.83 4.38 3.09
N LYS A 62 -10.95 5.68 2.77
CA LYS A 62 -9.83 6.51 2.33
C LYS A 62 -8.76 6.55 3.41
N TRP A 63 -7.48 6.42 3.01
CA TRP A 63 -6.36 6.33 3.94
C TRP A 63 -6.37 7.48 4.96
N ARG A 64 -6.65 8.70 4.49
CA ARG A 64 -6.72 9.91 5.34
C ARG A 64 -7.70 9.82 6.51
N ASN A 65 -8.71 8.94 6.45
CA ASN A 65 -9.79 8.88 7.43
C ASN A 65 -9.63 7.79 8.50
N TRP A 66 -8.74 6.81 8.32
CA TRP A 66 -8.55 5.71 9.29
C TRP A 66 -7.08 5.39 9.59
N ALA A 67 -6.18 5.68 8.65
CA ALA A 67 -4.77 5.35 8.74
C ALA A 67 -3.92 6.53 9.20
N HIS A 68 -4.29 7.75 8.81
CA HIS A 68 -3.59 8.97 9.20
C HIS A 68 -3.74 9.25 10.71
N ALA A 69 -2.65 9.67 11.35
CA ALA A 69 -2.65 10.05 12.76
C ALA A 69 -2.30 11.54 12.89
N GLN A 70 -3.31 12.39 13.11
CA GLN A 70 -3.07 13.75 13.59
C GLN A 70 -3.05 13.81 15.12
N ASN A 71 -2.25 14.72 15.65
CA ASN A 71 -2.09 14.91 17.09
C ASN A 71 -3.46 15.14 17.78
N GLY A 72 -3.92 14.14 18.54
CA GLY A 72 -5.13 14.22 19.37
C GLY A 72 -6.34 13.44 18.86
N GLU A 73 -6.29 12.86 17.66
CA GLU A 73 -7.39 12.05 17.13
C GLU A 73 -7.29 10.57 17.57
N ARG A 74 -8.45 9.91 17.70
CA ARG A 74 -8.50 8.48 18.02
C ARG A 74 -8.01 7.70 16.80
N VAL A 75 -6.88 7.03 16.96
CA VAL A 75 -6.31 6.16 15.92
C VAL A 75 -6.75 4.71 16.16
N LEU A 76 -7.28 4.03 15.14
CA LEU A 76 -7.66 2.61 15.24
C LEU A 76 -6.42 1.75 15.54
N THR A 77 -6.46 0.90 16.55
CA THR A 77 -5.35 -0.02 16.87
C THR A 77 -5.86 -1.30 17.52
N GLY A 78 -4.97 -2.26 17.74
CA GLY A 78 -5.33 -3.55 18.34
C GLY A 78 -6.44 -4.26 17.56
N ASP A 79 -7.33 -4.94 18.28
CA ASP A 79 -8.38 -5.76 17.68
C ASP A 79 -9.37 -4.92 16.84
N GLU A 80 -9.65 -3.67 17.24
CA GLU A 80 -10.52 -2.76 16.49
C GLU A 80 -9.96 -2.48 15.08
N LEU A 81 -8.64 -2.34 14.95
CA LEU A 81 -8.01 -2.15 13.65
C LEU A 81 -8.06 -3.42 12.80
N LEU A 82 -7.84 -4.59 13.40
CA LEU A 82 -7.90 -5.85 12.67
C LEU A 82 -9.32 -6.14 12.18
N ASP A 83 -10.32 -5.87 13.01
CA ASP A 83 -11.73 -6.00 12.62
C ASP A 83 -12.08 -5.06 11.47
N PHE A 84 -11.72 -3.78 11.59
CA PHE A 84 -11.91 -2.80 10.51
C PHE A 84 -11.25 -3.26 9.20
N VAL A 85 -9.97 -3.66 9.23
CA VAL A 85 -9.24 -4.05 8.03
C VAL A 85 -9.85 -5.32 7.40
N ASN A 86 -10.06 -6.37 8.20
CA ASN A 86 -10.48 -7.67 7.65
C ASN A 86 -11.95 -7.71 7.25
N ASN A 87 -12.83 -7.12 8.06
CA ASN A 87 -14.28 -7.31 7.95
C ASN A 87 -14.99 -6.13 7.28
N LYS A 88 -14.35 -4.96 7.21
CA LYS A 88 -14.90 -3.78 6.53
C LYS A 88 -14.08 -3.42 5.29
N LEU A 89 -12.84 -2.94 5.47
CA LEU A 89 -12.00 -2.41 4.39
C LEU A 89 -11.82 -3.39 3.24
N PHE A 90 -11.28 -4.59 3.51
CA PHE A 90 -11.03 -5.59 2.47
C PHE A 90 -12.33 -6.08 1.82
N LYS A 91 -13.39 -6.26 2.61
CA LYS A 91 -14.68 -6.72 2.10
C LYS A 91 -15.26 -5.71 1.10
N GLU A 92 -15.39 -4.45 1.50
CA GLU A 92 -15.98 -3.42 0.66
C GLU A 92 -15.15 -3.14 -0.60
N LEU A 93 -13.82 -3.13 -0.50
CA LEU A 93 -12.94 -2.92 -1.66
C LEU A 93 -12.98 -4.10 -2.66
N LYS A 94 -13.15 -5.33 -2.18
CA LYS A 94 -13.36 -6.52 -3.03
C LYS A 94 -14.74 -6.51 -3.71
N GLU A 95 -15.75 -5.98 -3.03
CA GLU A 95 -17.13 -5.95 -3.50
C GLU A 95 -17.45 -4.74 -4.41
N LEU A 96 -16.48 -3.85 -4.66
CA LEU A 96 -16.65 -2.70 -5.56
C LEU A 96 -17.27 -3.11 -6.91
N GLU A 97 -18.28 -2.37 -7.34
CA GLU A 97 -18.92 -2.56 -8.63
C GLU A 97 -18.11 -1.84 -9.71
N ILE A 98 -17.60 -2.62 -10.67
CA ILE A 98 -16.84 -2.10 -11.81
C ILE A 98 -17.62 -2.33 -13.09
N THR A 99 -17.71 -1.29 -13.93
CA THR A 99 -18.27 -1.39 -15.28
C THR A 99 -17.18 -1.24 -16.32
N SER A 100 -17.40 -1.80 -17.51
CA SER A 100 -16.42 -1.81 -18.62
C SER A 100 -16.06 -0.42 -19.16
N ILE A 101 -16.86 0.61 -18.84
CA ILE A 101 -16.65 1.99 -19.27
C ILE A 101 -15.92 2.85 -18.23
N MET A 102 -15.67 2.32 -17.02
CA MET A 102 -14.97 3.08 -15.98
C MET A 102 -13.51 3.36 -16.35
N PRO A 103 -12.96 4.52 -15.97
CA PRO A 103 -11.54 4.80 -16.09
C PRO A 103 -10.68 3.76 -15.37
N ILE A 104 -9.51 3.44 -15.92
CA ILE A 104 -8.56 2.46 -15.36
C ILE A 104 -8.20 2.76 -13.90
N ARG A 105 -8.09 4.05 -13.55
CA ARG A 105 -7.82 4.49 -12.16
C ARG A 105 -8.89 4.06 -11.15
N LYS A 106 -10.12 3.77 -11.58
CA LYS A 106 -11.16 3.21 -10.70
C LYS A 106 -11.06 1.68 -10.67
N THR A 107 -10.88 1.05 -11.82
CA THR A 107 -10.84 -0.42 -11.93
C THR A 107 -9.66 -1.05 -11.19
N ILE A 108 -8.52 -0.35 -11.13
CA ILE A 108 -7.31 -0.83 -10.45
C ILE A 108 -7.49 -1.04 -8.94
N VAL A 109 -8.43 -0.32 -8.29
CA VAL A 109 -8.70 -0.50 -6.85
C VAL A 109 -9.22 -1.90 -6.57
N LYS A 110 -10.24 -2.33 -7.33
CA LYS A 110 -10.78 -3.68 -7.19
C LYS A 110 -9.71 -4.74 -7.49
N SER A 111 -8.99 -4.59 -8.61
CA SER A 111 -7.94 -5.54 -8.98
C SER A 111 -6.82 -5.64 -7.95
N ALA A 112 -6.46 -4.53 -7.30
CA ALA A 112 -5.44 -4.55 -6.23
C ALA A 112 -5.92 -5.30 -4.98
N PHE A 113 -7.22 -5.36 -4.74
CA PHE A 113 -7.79 -6.00 -3.55
C PHE A 113 -8.39 -7.38 -3.79
N GLU A 114 -8.69 -7.77 -5.03
CA GLU A 114 -9.38 -9.01 -5.41
C GLU A 114 -8.79 -10.24 -4.69
N ASP A 115 -7.48 -10.44 -4.80
CA ASP A 115 -6.76 -11.54 -4.18
C ASP A 115 -5.94 -11.15 -2.94
N ALA A 116 -5.96 -9.87 -2.55
CA ALA A 116 -5.16 -9.39 -1.43
C ALA A 116 -5.67 -9.95 -0.09
N ASN A 117 -4.74 -10.17 0.84
CA ASN A 117 -5.03 -10.56 2.22
C ASN A 117 -4.25 -9.72 3.23
N ASN A 118 -4.87 -9.49 4.39
CA ASN A 118 -4.16 -9.00 5.57
C ASN A 118 -3.63 -10.20 6.38
N TYR A 119 -2.31 -10.36 6.42
CA TYR A 119 -1.67 -11.46 7.13
C TYR A 119 -1.42 -11.15 8.60
N MET A 120 -1.15 -9.89 8.92
CA MET A 120 -0.86 -9.47 10.29
C MET A 120 -2.00 -9.83 11.25
N LYS A 121 -1.64 -10.49 12.36
CA LYS A 121 -2.57 -10.92 13.42
C LYS A 121 -2.50 -10.03 14.65
N ASN A 122 -1.58 -9.07 14.70
CA ASN A 122 -1.47 -8.11 15.79
C ASN A 122 -1.76 -6.69 15.29
N GLY A 123 -2.91 -6.15 15.68
CA GLY A 123 -3.34 -4.81 15.26
C GLY A 123 -2.48 -3.68 15.83
N VAL A 124 -1.74 -3.91 16.91
CA VAL A 124 -0.77 -2.93 17.42
C VAL A 124 0.45 -2.87 16.49
N LEU A 125 0.96 -4.02 16.05
CA LEU A 125 2.06 -4.07 15.07
C LEU A 125 1.62 -3.54 13.71
N LEU A 126 0.41 -3.88 13.25
CA LEU A 126 -0.16 -3.33 12.02
C LEU A 126 -0.24 -1.81 12.08
N ARG A 127 -0.67 -1.24 13.21
CA ARG A 127 -0.66 0.21 13.41
C ARG A 127 0.75 0.80 13.33
N GLN A 128 1.76 0.14 13.89
CA GLN A 128 3.14 0.61 13.75
C GLN A 128 3.59 0.64 12.28
N VAL A 129 3.25 -0.38 11.49
CA VAL A 129 3.54 -0.39 10.04
C VAL A 129 2.84 0.77 9.34
N ILE A 130 1.54 0.97 9.62
CA ILE A 130 0.76 2.07 9.05
C ILE A 130 1.40 3.42 9.38
N ASN A 131 1.82 3.65 10.62
CA ASN A 131 2.46 4.90 11.01
C ASN A 131 3.76 5.14 10.24
N VAL A 132 4.58 4.10 10.03
CA VAL A 132 5.80 4.20 9.21
C VAL A 132 5.47 4.62 7.76
N ILE A 133 4.42 4.04 7.18
CA ILE A 133 3.95 4.36 5.82
C ILE A 133 3.37 5.78 5.75
N ASP A 134 2.64 6.20 6.79
CA ASP A 134 1.98 7.49 6.83
C ASP A 134 2.95 8.68 6.94
N GLU A 135 4.14 8.45 7.49
CA GLU A 135 5.26 9.41 7.52
C GLU A 135 5.77 9.80 6.11
N VAL A 136 5.42 9.04 5.06
CA VAL A 136 5.88 9.29 3.68
C VAL A 136 4.89 10.19 2.94
N ASP A 137 5.38 11.30 2.41
CA ASP A 137 4.63 12.19 1.52
C ASP A 137 4.89 11.82 0.05
N PHE A 138 3.94 11.14 -0.58
CA PHE A 138 4.06 10.71 -1.98
C PHE A 138 3.78 11.82 -3.00
N ASN A 139 3.44 13.03 -2.55
CA ASN A 139 3.19 14.17 -3.44
C ASN A 139 4.44 14.97 -3.75
N SER A 140 5.52 14.81 -2.98
CA SER A 140 6.77 15.54 -3.21
C SER A 140 7.56 14.96 -4.41
N PRO A 141 8.10 15.78 -5.32
CA PRO A 141 8.95 15.31 -6.43
C PRO A 141 10.19 14.53 -5.96
N GLU A 142 10.75 14.92 -4.81
CA GLU A 142 11.91 14.26 -4.18
C GLU A 142 11.54 12.86 -3.65
N ASP A 143 10.32 12.69 -3.13
CA ASP A 143 9.84 11.40 -2.61
C ASP A 143 9.29 10.47 -3.72
N ARG A 144 8.94 11.00 -4.90
CA ARG A 144 8.62 10.15 -6.08
C ARG A 144 9.81 9.33 -6.57
N HIS A 145 11.01 9.90 -6.57
CA HIS A 145 12.24 9.12 -6.82
C HIS A 145 12.43 8.09 -5.70
N SER A 146 12.10 8.47 -4.48
CA SER A 146 12.20 7.56 -3.34
C SER A 146 11.25 6.35 -3.44
N PHE A 147 10.06 6.52 -4.04
CA PHE A 147 9.13 5.42 -4.31
C PHE A 147 9.71 4.37 -5.27
N ASN A 148 10.35 4.82 -6.35
CA ASN A 148 10.94 3.90 -7.32
C ASN A 148 11.98 2.99 -6.67
N ASP A 149 12.81 3.55 -5.77
CA ASP A 149 13.80 2.73 -5.07
C ASP A 149 13.16 1.84 -3.99
N ILE A 150 12.06 2.27 -3.33
CA ILE A 150 11.28 1.42 -2.42
C ILE A 150 10.76 0.21 -3.18
N TYR A 151 10.10 0.43 -4.32
CA TYR A 151 9.55 -0.61 -5.16
C TYR A 151 10.64 -1.57 -5.66
N GLU A 152 11.76 -1.05 -6.18
CA GLU A 152 12.88 -1.88 -6.61
C GLU A 152 13.49 -2.70 -5.46
N LYS A 153 13.58 -2.13 -4.26
CA LYS A 153 14.11 -2.84 -3.11
C LYS A 153 13.17 -3.96 -2.68
N ILE A 154 11.87 -3.70 -2.64
CA ILE A 154 10.85 -4.72 -2.39
C ILE A 154 10.99 -5.84 -3.42
N LEU A 155 11.07 -5.53 -4.72
CA LEU A 155 11.23 -6.53 -5.78
C LEU A 155 12.53 -7.34 -5.67
N LYS A 156 13.66 -6.70 -5.34
CA LYS A 156 14.95 -7.40 -5.11
C LYS A 156 14.86 -8.33 -3.89
N ASP A 157 14.17 -7.92 -2.84
CA ASP A 157 13.96 -8.75 -1.65
C ASP A 157 13.04 -9.96 -1.95
N ILE A 158 12.02 -9.82 -2.82
CA ILE A 158 11.21 -10.95 -3.34
C ILE A 158 12.11 -11.98 -4.04
N GLN A 159 13.01 -11.52 -4.90
CA GLN A 159 13.91 -12.40 -5.66
C GLN A 159 14.81 -13.24 -4.74
N ASN A 160 15.27 -12.66 -3.63
CA ASN A 160 16.14 -13.33 -2.66
C ASN A 160 15.39 -14.30 -1.73
N ALA A 161 14.06 -14.20 -1.63
CA ALA A 161 13.21 -15.02 -0.77
C ALA A 161 13.06 -16.48 -1.23
N GLY A 162 13.54 -16.81 -2.43
CA GLY A 162 14.01 -18.15 -2.74
C GLY A 162 12.97 -19.25 -2.97
N ASN A 163 11.70 -18.97 -3.30
CA ASN A 163 10.75 -20.08 -3.54
C ASN A 163 9.69 -19.93 -4.63
N SER A 164 9.81 -19.04 -5.61
CA SER A 164 8.82 -18.99 -6.72
C SER A 164 9.34 -18.61 -8.10
N GLY A 165 10.66 -18.64 -8.38
CA GLY A 165 11.17 -18.52 -9.75
C GLY A 165 10.70 -17.28 -10.53
N GLU A 166 10.28 -16.22 -9.84
CA GLU A 166 9.77 -15.01 -10.48
C GLU A 166 10.95 -14.19 -11.01
N PHE A 167 10.94 -13.92 -12.31
CA PHE A 167 11.99 -13.18 -12.98
C PHE A 167 11.75 -11.68 -12.84
N TYR A 168 12.61 -11.01 -12.08
CA TYR A 168 12.69 -9.55 -12.11
C TYR A 168 13.53 -9.10 -13.32
N THR A 169 12.98 -8.19 -14.14
CA THR A 169 13.76 -7.49 -15.16
C THR A 169 14.27 -6.18 -14.57
N PRO A 170 15.60 -5.98 -14.48
CA PRO A 170 16.16 -4.74 -13.96
C PRO A 170 15.62 -3.51 -14.70
N ARG A 171 15.33 -2.44 -13.96
CA ARG A 171 14.79 -1.21 -14.54
C ARG A 171 15.68 -0.62 -15.63
N ALA A 172 17.00 -0.67 -15.43
CA ALA A 172 17.95 -0.25 -16.47
C ALA A 172 17.76 -0.99 -17.81
N ALA A 173 17.30 -2.25 -17.78
CA ALA A 173 17.00 -3.00 -18.99
C ALA A 173 15.64 -2.61 -19.59
N THR A 174 14.61 -2.36 -18.77
CA THR A 174 13.32 -1.87 -19.28
C THR A 174 13.42 -0.47 -19.86
N ASP A 175 14.17 0.43 -19.21
CA ASP A 175 14.40 1.80 -19.66
C ASP A 175 15.16 1.78 -21.00
N PHE A 176 16.23 0.98 -21.11
CA PHE A 176 16.96 0.80 -22.37
C PHE A 176 16.07 0.30 -23.52
N ILE A 177 15.14 -0.62 -23.25
CA ILE A 177 14.23 -1.17 -24.27
C ILE A 177 13.14 -0.15 -24.65
N ALA A 178 12.64 0.63 -23.68
CA ALA A 178 11.59 1.62 -23.90
C ALA A 178 12.08 2.93 -24.54
N GLU A 179 13.39 3.20 -24.49
CA GLU A 179 14.04 4.31 -25.19
C GLU A 179 14.20 4.10 -26.70
N VAL A 180 13.93 2.89 -27.21
CA VAL A 180 13.99 2.53 -28.64
C VAL A 180 12.70 2.85 -29.38
#